data_AF-A0AA42DNN1-F1
#
_entry.id   AF-A0AA42DNN1-F1
#
_cell.length_a   1.000
_cell.length_b   1.000
_cell.length_c   1.000
_cell.angle_alpha   90.00
_cell.angle_beta   90.00
_cell.angle_gamma   90.00
#
_symmetry.space_group_name_H-M   'P 1'
#
loop_
_entity.id
_entity.type
_entity.pdbx_description
1 polymer ?
#
loop_
_entity_poly.entity_id
_entity_poly.type
_entity_poly.pdbx_seq_one_letter_code
_entity_poly.pdbx_strand_id
1 'polypeptide(L)'
;MAKLKGELQADNGDVLHPHTSADVVFMDNGTSAEEKIKSIDQKITGIDVSSDVRRVINERVNADTSKPLSALINEWITSAKTAILETISTLATHVTNQHTATKNHITSKVDAARDDIKSHMANSMANLKIIKSIQRGVFAPTSREKTVTISPVNMSKSFVISETAMHGTSSNYTNTCVLTNSTTLTFAGGTDYQVAWQVIEFY
;
A
#
# COMPACT_ATOMS: atom_id res chain seq x y z
N MET A 1 46.10 6.95 32.57
CA MET A 1 44.69 7.14 32.18
C MET A 1 44.44 6.39 30.88
N ALA A 2 43.72 5.27 30.95
CA ALA A 2 43.33 4.52 29.76
C ALA A 2 42.10 5.21 29.12
N LYS A 3 42.22 5.66 27.87
CA LYS A 3 41.06 6.15 27.10
C LYS A 3 40.18 4.96 26.73
N LEU A 4 39.00 4.86 27.35
CA LEU A 4 37.93 3.99 26.88
C LEU A 4 37.46 4.52 25.50
N LYS A 5 38.00 3.95 24.42
CA LYS A 5 37.45 4.07 23.06
C LYS A 5 36.35 3.00 22.90
N GLY A 6 35.21 3.21 23.56
CA GLY A 6 34.01 2.45 23.26
C GLY A 6 33.18 3.23 22.25
N GLU A 7 33.06 2.72 21.02
CA GLU A 7 32.04 3.21 20.09
C GLU A 7 30.68 2.86 20.67
N LEU A 8 29.77 3.83 20.77
CA LEU A 8 28.39 3.55 21.15
C LEU A 8 27.75 2.83 19.96
N GLN A 9 27.20 1.65 20.17
CA GLN A 9 26.45 0.91 19.16
C GLN A 9 24.99 0.80 19.59
N ALA A 10 24.07 1.00 18.64
CA ALA A 10 22.66 0.66 18.82
C ALA A 10 22.50 -0.88 18.81
N ASP A 11 21.38 -1.37 19.35
CA ASP A 11 21.11 -2.82 19.46
C ASP A 11 21.09 -3.55 18.09
N ASN A 12 20.98 -2.83 16.98
CA ASN A 12 21.04 -3.36 15.62
C ASN A 12 22.46 -3.41 15.03
N GLY A 13 23.49 -3.00 15.78
CA GLY A 13 24.88 -2.95 15.35
C GLY A 13 25.31 -1.64 14.69
N ASP A 14 24.41 -0.65 14.55
CA ASP A 14 24.78 0.66 14.01
C ASP A 14 25.62 1.46 14.99
N VAL A 15 26.71 2.06 14.51
CA VAL A 15 27.52 2.96 15.32
C VAL A 15 26.75 4.27 15.54
N LEU A 16 26.39 4.52 16.79
CA LEU A 16 25.80 5.78 17.23
C LEU A 16 26.92 6.80 17.39
N HIS A 17 27.01 7.72 16.43
CA HIS A 17 27.80 8.93 16.59
C HIS A 17 27.00 9.88 17.49
N PRO A 18 27.44 10.16 18.73
CA PRO A 18 26.75 11.15 19.56
C PRO A 18 26.81 12.48 18.83
N HIS A 19 25.64 13.03 18.49
CA HIS A 19 25.54 14.37 17.93
C HIS A 19 26.25 15.32 18.90
N THR A 20 27.35 15.91 18.45
CA THR A 20 28.05 16.89 19.27
C THR A 20 27.36 18.23 19.13
N SER A 21 27.63 19.19 20.01
CA SER A 21 27.13 20.56 19.87
C SER A 21 27.59 21.29 18.58
N ALA A 22 28.32 20.60 17.70
CA ALA A 22 28.78 21.06 16.39
C ALA A 22 28.06 20.39 15.21
N ASP A 23 27.05 19.56 15.44
CA ASP A 23 26.31 18.89 14.37
C ASP A 23 25.42 19.88 13.61
N VAL A 24 25.86 20.25 12.41
CA VAL A 24 25.16 21.16 11.51
C VAL A 24 24.08 20.39 10.76
N VAL A 25 22.80 20.75 10.97
CA VAL A 25 21.69 20.23 10.17
C VAL A 25 21.65 20.97 8.84
N PHE A 26 21.82 20.25 7.74
CA PHE A 26 21.67 20.80 6.39
C PHE A 26 20.23 20.62 5.90
N MET A 27 19.73 21.64 5.21
CA MET A 27 18.44 21.64 4.53
C MET A 27 18.61 21.08 3.10
N ASP A 28 17.51 20.70 2.43
CA ASP A 28 17.52 20.10 1.08
C ASP A 28 18.19 20.96 0.00
N ASN A 29 18.31 22.27 0.24
CA ASN A 29 18.99 23.24 -0.63
C ASN A 29 20.47 23.43 -0.29
N GLY A 30 21.05 22.60 0.58
CA GLY A 30 22.46 22.64 0.97
C GLY A 30 22.86 23.73 1.97
N THR A 31 21.92 24.61 2.41
CA THR A 31 22.19 25.59 3.47
C THR A 31 22.02 24.97 4.85
N SER A 32 22.80 25.41 5.83
CA SER A 32 22.57 24.99 7.21
C SER A 32 21.26 25.59 7.76
N ALA A 33 20.63 24.87 8.70
CA ALA A 33 19.48 25.37 9.44
C ALA A 33 19.85 26.65 10.23
N GLU A 34 21.08 26.72 10.75
CA GLU A 34 21.59 27.88 11.50
C GLU A 34 21.69 29.14 10.63
N GLU A 35 22.24 29.04 9.41
CA GLU A 35 22.27 30.17 8.47
C GLU A 35 20.86 30.65 8.10
N LYS A 36 19.92 29.71 7.94
CA LYS A 36 18.52 30.04 7.62
C LYS A 36 17.85 30.75 8.80
N ILE A 37 18.05 30.27 10.03
CA ILE A 37 17.55 30.89 11.26
C ILE A 37 18.14 32.30 11.43
N LYS A 38 19.44 32.45 11.23
CA LYS A 38 20.12 33.76 11.32
C LYS A 38 19.64 34.75 10.26
N SER A 39 19.38 34.27 9.04
CA SER A 39 18.78 35.09 7.97
C SER A 39 17.36 35.54 8.31
N ILE A 40 16.55 34.67 8.91
CA ILE A 40 15.20 35.00 9.37
C ILE A 40 15.27 36.02 10.51
N ASP A 41 16.16 35.84 11.48
CA ASP A 41 16.34 36.75 12.61
C ASP A 41 16.76 38.16 12.14
N GLN A 42 17.68 38.24 11.17
CA GLN A 42 18.07 39.50 10.53
C GLN A 42 16.89 40.16 9.79
N LYS A 43 16.06 39.39 9.10
CA LYS A 43 14.87 39.92 8.44
C LYS A 43 13.86 40.45 9.46
N ILE A 44 13.65 39.77 10.58
CA ILE A 44 12.73 40.19 11.63
C ILE A 44 13.24 41.46 12.32
N THR A 45 14.52 41.49 12.71
CA THR A 45 15.13 42.65 13.39
C THR A 45 15.24 43.87 12.48
N GLY A 46 15.27 43.67 11.16
CA GLY A 46 15.23 44.74 10.16
C GLY A 46 13.84 45.29 9.83
N ILE A 47 12.76 44.75 10.41
CA ILE A 47 11.40 45.28 10.22
C ILE A 47 11.26 46.58 11.04
N ASP A 48 11.44 47.72 10.36
CA ASP A 48 11.14 49.04 10.92
C ASP A 48 9.70 49.46 10.60
N VAL A 49 8.83 49.42 11.60
CA VAL A 49 7.43 49.86 11.49
C VAL A 49 7.23 51.33 11.89
N SER A 50 8.29 52.05 12.26
CA SER A 50 8.15 53.39 12.85
C SER A 50 7.62 54.43 11.86
N SER A 51 7.99 54.32 10.59
CA SER A 51 7.51 55.19 9.51
C SER A 51 6.01 54.97 9.23
N ASP A 52 5.58 53.70 9.18
CA ASP A 52 4.17 53.34 9.04
C ASP A 52 3.32 53.81 10.22
N VAL A 53 3.82 53.66 11.44
CA VAL A 53 3.15 54.17 12.65
C VAL A 53 2.98 55.69 12.60
N ARG A 54 4.03 56.44 12.24
CA ARG A 54 3.95 57.91 12.13
C ARG A 54 2.97 58.36 11.06
N ARG A 55 2.95 57.68 9.91
CA ARG A 55 2.01 57.95 8.82
C ARG A 55 0.57 57.77 9.29
N VAL A 56 0.26 56.65 9.95
CA VAL A 56 -1.09 56.37 10.48
C VAL A 56 -1.51 57.41 11.51
N ILE A 57 -0.61 57.82 12.41
CA ILE A 57 -0.90 58.88 13.38
C ILE A 57 -1.26 60.20 12.66
N ASN A 58 -0.45 60.62 11.69
CA ASN A 58 -0.68 61.87 10.98
C ASN A 58 -1.96 61.85 10.11
N GLU A 59 -2.25 60.73 9.45
CA GLU A 59 -3.43 60.60 8.59
C GLU A 59 -4.75 60.46 9.35
N ARG A 60 -4.72 60.07 10.63
CA ARG A 60 -5.94 59.69 11.36
C ARG A 60 -6.16 60.47 12.65
N VAL A 61 -5.10 60.69 13.44
CA VAL A 61 -5.20 61.46 14.70
C VAL A 61 -5.34 62.95 14.39
N ASN A 62 -4.60 63.45 13.40
CA ASN A 62 -4.66 64.86 13.00
C ASN A 62 -5.77 65.14 11.98
N ALA A 63 -6.40 64.12 11.40
CA ALA A 63 -7.46 64.29 10.41
C ALA A 63 -8.82 64.66 11.01
N ASP A 64 -9.05 64.34 12.29
CA ASP A 64 -10.28 64.72 12.98
C ASP A 64 -9.98 65.09 14.43
N THR A 65 -9.45 66.31 14.62
CA THR A 65 -9.13 66.86 15.93
C THR A 65 -10.38 67.13 16.78
N SER A 66 -11.59 66.95 16.23
CA SER A 66 -12.84 67.10 16.97
C SER A 66 -13.20 65.88 17.81
N LYS A 67 -12.63 64.70 17.48
CA LYS A 67 -12.86 63.46 18.23
C LYS A 67 -11.87 63.33 19.39
N PRO A 68 -12.30 62.84 20.57
CA PRO A 68 -11.38 62.51 21.64
C PRO A 68 -10.45 61.37 21.19
N LEU A 69 -9.18 61.43 21.58
CA LEU A 69 -8.14 60.46 21.21
C LEU A 69 -8.56 59.00 21.45
N SER A 70 -9.31 58.74 22.52
CA SER A 70 -9.84 57.41 22.84
C SER A 70 -10.79 56.86 21.77
N ALA A 71 -11.61 57.71 21.14
CA ALA A 71 -12.50 57.30 20.05
C ALA A 71 -11.70 56.92 18.80
N LEU A 72 -10.69 57.72 18.44
CA LEU A 72 -9.81 57.45 17.30
C LEU A 72 -9.02 56.15 17.49
N ILE A 73 -8.51 55.90 18.70
CA ILE A 73 -7.83 54.65 19.05
C ILE A 73 -8.79 53.45 18.92
N ASN A 74 -10.03 53.57 19.38
CA ASN A 74 -11.01 52.48 19.30
C ASN A 74 -11.44 52.17 17.85
N GLU A 75 -11.64 53.20 17.02
CA GLU A 75 -11.91 53.04 15.58
C GLU A 75 -10.74 52.31 14.91
N TRP A 76 -9.51 52.68 15.24
CA TRP A 76 -8.32 52.02 14.70
C TRP A 76 -8.21 50.56 15.13
N ILE A 77 -8.36 50.28 16.42
CA ILE A 77 -8.34 48.90 16.95
C ILE A 77 -9.42 48.07 16.27
N THR A 78 -10.62 48.62 16.06
CA THR A 78 -11.72 47.93 15.41
C THR A 78 -11.41 47.64 13.95
N SER A 79 -10.91 48.63 13.20
CA SER A 79 -10.52 48.44 11.80
C SER A 79 -9.40 47.41 11.65
N ALA A 80 -8.37 47.46 12.50
CA ALA A 80 -7.29 46.50 12.51
C ALA A 80 -7.79 45.08 12.83
N LYS A 81 -8.67 44.93 13.84
CA LYS A 81 -9.31 43.65 14.17
C LYS A 81 -10.10 43.08 12.98
N THR A 82 -10.89 43.91 12.30
CA THR A 82 -11.65 43.48 11.13
C THR A 82 -10.73 43.02 9.99
N ALA A 83 -9.70 43.80 9.65
CA ALA A 83 -8.76 43.43 8.59
C ALA A 83 -7.99 42.12 8.90
N ILE A 84 -7.59 41.94 10.16
CA ILE A 84 -6.96 40.68 10.62
C ILE A 84 -7.94 39.53 10.50
N LEU A 85 -9.20 39.70 10.90
CA LEU A 85 -10.23 38.66 10.82
C LEU A 85 -10.54 38.25 9.38
N GLU A 86 -10.65 39.20 8.46
CA GLU A 86 -10.84 38.95 7.02
C GLU A 86 -9.66 38.18 6.42
N THR A 87 -8.42 38.54 6.82
CA THR A 87 -7.21 37.84 6.40
C THR A 87 -7.19 36.41 6.92
N ILE A 88 -7.51 36.19 8.19
CA ILE A 88 -7.61 34.86 8.81
C ILE A 88 -8.69 34.02 8.11
N SER A 89 -9.85 34.61 7.81
CA SER A 89 -10.94 33.94 7.11
C SER A 89 -10.51 33.48 5.71
N THR A 90 -9.85 34.36 4.96
CA THR A 90 -9.31 34.05 3.62
C THR A 90 -8.28 32.92 3.68
N LEU A 91 -7.37 32.96 4.66
CA LEU A 91 -6.38 31.92 4.87
C LEU A 91 -7.03 30.58 5.22
N ALA A 92 -8.05 30.58 6.09
CA ALA A 92 -8.78 29.37 6.46
C ALA A 92 -9.48 28.73 5.25
N THR A 93 -10.09 29.55 4.38
CA THR A 93 -10.66 29.08 3.11
C THR A 93 -9.59 28.49 2.20
N HIS A 94 -8.44 29.16 2.06
CA HIS A 94 -7.33 28.67 1.24
C HIS A 94 -6.81 27.30 1.73
N VAL A 95 -6.55 27.16 3.03
CA VAL A 95 -6.10 25.90 3.64
C VAL A 95 -7.14 24.79 3.45
N THR A 96 -8.42 25.09 3.64
CA THR A 96 -9.51 24.12 3.44
C THR A 96 -9.59 23.64 1.98
N ASN A 97 -9.41 24.54 1.02
CA ASN A 97 -9.40 24.21 -0.40
C ASN A 97 -8.19 23.34 -0.77
N GLN A 98 -7.00 23.69 -0.28
CA GLN A 98 -5.77 22.89 -0.51
C GLN A 98 -5.88 21.49 0.09
N HIS A 99 -6.44 21.38 1.31
CA HIS A 99 -6.65 20.09 1.95
C HIS A 99 -7.66 19.24 1.17
N THR A 100 -8.78 19.82 0.75
CA THR A 100 -9.77 19.12 -0.10
C THR A 100 -9.17 18.64 -1.41
N ALA A 101 -8.40 19.49 -2.10
CA ALA A 101 -7.73 19.13 -3.36
C ALA A 101 -6.73 17.98 -3.16
N THR A 102 -5.91 18.04 -2.11
CA THR A 102 -4.95 16.98 -1.76
C THR A 102 -5.66 15.67 -1.45
N LYS A 103 -6.73 15.71 -0.65
CA LYS A 103 -7.55 14.54 -0.33
C LYS A 103 -8.10 13.88 -1.60
N ASN A 104 -8.69 14.67 -2.50
CA ASN A 104 -9.25 14.17 -3.77
C ASN A 104 -8.17 13.54 -4.66
N HIS A 105 -6.98 14.15 -4.72
CA HIS A 105 -5.85 13.60 -5.47
C HIS A 105 -5.43 12.22 -4.93
N ILE A 106 -5.27 12.10 -3.61
CA ILE A 106 -4.92 10.83 -2.94
C ILE A 106 -5.99 9.78 -3.21
N THR A 107 -7.27 10.10 -3.02
CA THR A 107 -8.38 9.17 -3.27
C THR A 107 -8.36 8.66 -4.71
N SER A 108 -8.22 9.55 -5.70
CA SER A 108 -8.16 9.16 -7.12
C SER A 108 -6.98 8.24 -7.43
N LYS A 109 -5.79 8.52 -6.87
CA LYS A 109 -4.61 7.67 -7.07
C LYS A 109 -4.76 6.29 -6.42
N VAL A 110 -5.34 6.24 -5.22
CA VAL A 110 -5.60 4.97 -4.51
C VAL A 110 -6.63 4.12 -5.25
N ASP A 111 -7.70 4.73 -5.76
CA ASP A 111 -8.74 4.02 -6.50
C ASP A 111 -8.18 3.45 -7.81
N ALA A 112 -7.39 4.23 -8.56
CA ALA A 112 -6.72 3.76 -9.78
C ALA A 112 -5.78 2.56 -9.49
N ALA A 113 -4.93 2.67 -8.46
CA ALA A 113 -4.04 1.57 -8.07
C ALA A 113 -4.81 0.31 -7.64
N ARG A 114 -5.93 0.47 -6.93
CA ARG A 114 -6.79 -0.64 -6.53
C ARG A 114 -7.37 -1.36 -7.75
N ASP A 115 -7.82 -0.61 -8.76
CA ASP A 115 -8.43 -1.19 -9.95
C ASP A 115 -7.38 -1.86 -10.85
N ASP A 116 -6.17 -1.30 -10.94
CA ASP A 116 -5.04 -1.95 -11.61
C ASP A 116 -4.69 -3.30 -10.97
N ILE A 117 -4.64 -3.37 -9.64
CA ILE A 117 -4.40 -4.63 -8.91
C ILE A 117 -5.51 -5.64 -9.19
N LYS A 118 -6.78 -5.23 -9.13
CA LYS A 118 -7.91 -6.13 -9.44
C LYS A 118 -7.83 -6.66 -10.86
N SER A 119 -7.53 -5.80 -11.83
CA SER A 119 -7.38 -6.18 -13.24
C SER A 119 -6.24 -7.18 -13.41
N HIS A 120 -5.08 -6.89 -12.81
CA HIS A 120 -3.93 -7.79 -12.82
C HIS A 120 -4.27 -9.16 -12.22
N MET A 121 -4.95 -9.20 -11.06
CA MET A 121 -5.38 -10.44 -10.43
C MET A 121 -6.37 -11.22 -11.31
N ALA A 122 -7.37 -10.55 -11.89
CA ALA A 122 -8.34 -11.19 -12.77
C ALA A 122 -7.65 -11.82 -13.99
N ASN A 123 -6.71 -11.09 -14.61
CA ASN A 123 -5.95 -11.58 -15.76
C ASN A 123 -5.05 -12.75 -15.40
N SER A 124 -4.33 -12.67 -14.27
CA SER A 124 -3.47 -13.74 -13.79
C SER A 124 -4.26 -15.01 -13.47
N MET A 125 -5.44 -14.89 -12.84
CA MET A 125 -6.31 -16.02 -12.54
C MET A 125 -6.95 -16.62 -13.80
N ALA A 126 -7.32 -15.80 -14.79
CA ALA A 126 -7.85 -16.29 -16.06
C ALA A 126 -6.80 -17.05 -16.89
N ASN A 127 -5.52 -16.66 -16.76
CA ASN A 127 -4.41 -17.28 -17.47
C ASN A 127 -3.77 -18.47 -16.75
N LEU A 128 -4.11 -18.72 -15.47
CA LEU A 128 -3.74 -19.93 -14.73
C LEU A 128 -4.56 -21.14 -15.21
N LYS A 129 -4.42 -21.45 -16.49
CA LYS A 129 -4.88 -22.70 -17.09
C LYS A 129 -3.92 -23.81 -16.69
N ILE A 130 -4.09 -24.34 -15.47
CA ILE A 130 -3.28 -25.44 -14.96
C ILE A 130 -3.84 -26.77 -15.49
N ILE A 131 -5.15 -26.99 -15.35
CA ILE A 131 -5.83 -28.23 -15.76
C ILE A 131 -6.42 -28.06 -17.15
N LYS A 132 -5.97 -28.89 -18.08
CA LYS A 132 -6.43 -28.97 -19.46
C LYS A 132 -7.71 -29.79 -19.60
N SER A 133 -7.77 -30.96 -18.96
CA SER A 133 -8.95 -31.83 -19.00
C SER A 133 -9.08 -32.67 -17.73
N ILE A 134 -10.32 -33.01 -17.36
CA ILE A 134 -10.63 -33.99 -16.32
C ILE A 134 -11.63 -34.96 -16.90
N GLN A 135 -11.30 -36.25 -16.87
CA GLN A 135 -12.19 -37.34 -17.27
C GLN A 135 -12.46 -38.22 -16.05
N ARG A 136 -13.71 -38.64 -15.86
CA ARG A 136 -14.12 -39.40 -14.67
C ARG A 136 -15.07 -40.53 -15.04
N GLY A 137 -15.10 -41.56 -14.22
CA GLY A 137 -16.09 -42.62 -14.34
C GLY A 137 -16.10 -43.56 -13.13
N VAL A 138 -17.07 -44.47 -13.15
CA VAL A 138 -17.25 -45.51 -12.14
C VAL A 138 -17.57 -46.81 -12.86
N PHE A 139 -17.04 -47.94 -12.39
CA PHE A 139 -17.44 -49.26 -12.87
C PHE A 139 -17.32 -50.32 -11.76
N ALA A 140 -18.01 -51.45 -11.95
CA ALA A 140 -17.83 -52.67 -11.16
C ALA A 140 -17.02 -53.69 -12.01
N PRO A 141 -15.84 -54.14 -11.57
CA PRO A 141 -15.01 -55.09 -12.31
C PRO A 141 -15.66 -56.48 -12.29
N THR A 142 -15.96 -57.04 -13.47
CA THR A 142 -16.41 -58.44 -13.60
C THR A 142 -15.25 -59.42 -13.82
N SER A 143 -14.02 -58.90 -13.90
CA SER A 143 -12.79 -59.63 -14.18
C SER A 143 -11.61 -58.94 -13.47
N ARG A 144 -10.54 -59.70 -13.20
CA ARG A 144 -9.34 -59.17 -12.54
C ARG A 144 -8.63 -58.08 -13.34
N GLU A 145 -8.81 -58.08 -14.65
CA GLU A 145 -8.32 -57.04 -15.55
C GLU A 145 -9.51 -56.36 -16.22
N LYS A 146 -9.48 -55.02 -16.26
CA LYS A 146 -10.51 -54.21 -16.93
C LYS A 146 -9.85 -53.02 -17.63
N THR A 147 -10.27 -52.76 -18.86
CA THR A 147 -9.89 -51.56 -19.60
C THR A 147 -11.04 -50.57 -19.66
N VAL A 148 -10.71 -49.28 -19.58
CA VAL A 148 -11.64 -48.17 -19.82
C VAL A 148 -11.06 -47.30 -20.93
N THR A 149 -11.89 -47.04 -21.95
CA THR A 149 -11.55 -46.09 -23.02
C THR A 149 -11.85 -44.68 -22.56
N ILE A 150 -10.90 -43.77 -22.76
CA ILE A 150 -11.01 -42.34 -22.44
C ILE A 150 -10.70 -41.50 -23.68
N SER A 151 -11.06 -40.22 -23.65
CA SER A 151 -10.59 -39.26 -24.65
C SER A 151 -9.07 -39.11 -24.57
N PRO A 152 -8.38 -38.85 -25.70
CA PRO A 152 -6.92 -38.71 -25.71
C PRO A 152 -6.41 -37.67 -24.69
N VAL A 153 -5.39 -38.04 -23.91
CA VAL A 153 -4.62 -37.14 -23.01
C VAL A 153 -3.12 -37.22 -23.28
N ASN A 154 -2.36 -36.17 -22.93
CA ASN A 154 -0.91 -36.23 -22.93
C ASN A 154 -0.37 -36.98 -21.69
N MET A 155 0.16 -38.18 -21.89
CA MET A 155 0.65 -39.04 -20.80
C MET A 155 1.74 -38.41 -19.93
N SER A 156 2.59 -37.54 -20.48
CA SER A 156 3.66 -36.86 -19.72
C SER A 156 3.13 -35.72 -18.82
N LYS A 157 1.88 -35.31 -19.04
CA LYS A 157 1.21 -34.23 -18.32
C LYS A 157 -0.08 -34.71 -17.64
N SER A 158 -0.21 -36.02 -17.46
CA SER A 158 -1.39 -36.62 -16.88
C SER A 158 -1.03 -37.52 -15.72
N PHE A 159 -1.93 -37.55 -14.74
CA PHE A 159 -1.93 -38.59 -13.72
C PHE A 159 -3.33 -39.15 -13.56
N VAL A 160 -3.38 -40.36 -13.01
CA VAL A 160 -4.63 -41.06 -12.73
C VAL A 160 -4.80 -41.21 -11.23
N ILE A 161 -6.03 -40.98 -10.78
CA ILE A 161 -6.50 -41.30 -9.44
C ILE A 161 -7.49 -42.43 -9.59
N SER A 162 -7.35 -43.46 -8.76
CA SER A 162 -8.35 -44.50 -8.62
C SER A 162 -8.68 -44.70 -7.15
N GLU A 163 -9.95 -44.95 -6.88
CA GLU A 163 -10.47 -45.20 -5.54
C GLU A 163 -11.41 -46.40 -5.59
N THR A 164 -11.36 -47.21 -4.54
CA THR A 164 -12.26 -48.36 -4.35
C THR A 164 -13.22 -48.07 -3.21
N ALA A 165 -14.43 -48.63 -3.27
CA ALA A 165 -15.48 -48.40 -2.27
C ALA A 165 -15.10 -48.77 -0.81
N MET A 166 -13.96 -49.45 -0.58
CA MET A 166 -13.45 -49.81 0.75
C MET A 166 -12.11 -49.13 1.10
N HIS A 167 -11.77 -48.04 0.40
CA HIS A 167 -10.56 -47.23 0.61
C HIS A 167 -9.24 -48.03 0.59
N GLY A 168 -9.20 -49.17 -0.11
CA GLY A 168 -7.99 -49.98 -0.29
C GLY A 168 -7.38 -50.61 0.99
N THR A 169 -8.14 -50.70 2.08
CA THR A 169 -7.61 -51.13 3.40
C THR A 169 -7.31 -52.63 3.53
N SER A 170 -7.81 -53.47 2.61
CA SER A 170 -7.47 -54.89 2.54
C SER A 170 -7.05 -55.28 1.13
N SER A 171 -6.13 -56.25 1.02
CA SER A 171 -5.49 -56.67 -0.24
C SER A 171 -6.51 -56.99 -1.35
N ASN A 172 -7.67 -57.54 -0.98
CA ASN A 172 -8.75 -57.89 -1.91
C ASN A 172 -9.49 -56.68 -2.52
N TYR A 173 -9.28 -55.46 -1.97
CA TYR A 173 -9.89 -54.21 -2.44
C TYR A 173 -8.84 -53.20 -2.92
N THR A 174 -7.62 -53.68 -3.13
CA THR A 174 -6.58 -52.90 -3.82
C THR A 174 -6.76 -53.07 -5.32
N ASN A 175 -6.68 -51.96 -6.04
CA ASN A 175 -6.56 -51.99 -7.49
C ASN A 175 -5.34 -51.18 -7.92
N THR A 176 -4.70 -51.66 -8.96
CA THR A 176 -3.73 -50.89 -9.73
C THR A 176 -4.49 -50.23 -10.87
N CYS A 177 -4.19 -48.97 -11.14
CA CYS A 177 -4.71 -48.24 -12.28
C CYS A 177 -3.54 -47.59 -13.00
N VAL A 178 -3.41 -47.87 -14.29
CA VAL A 178 -2.32 -47.35 -15.11
C VAL A 178 -2.92 -46.75 -16.38
N LEU A 179 -2.42 -45.57 -16.75
CA LEU A 179 -2.65 -45.01 -18.08
C LEU A 179 -1.71 -45.73 -19.04
N THR A 180 -2.22 -46.71 -19.77
CA THR A 180 -1.42 -47.61 -20.63
C THR A 180 -1.07 -46.94 -21.95
N ASN A 181 -1.94 -46.06 -22.44
CA ASN A 181 -1.70 -45.14 -23.56
C ASN A 181 -2.60 -43.90 -23.40
N SER A 182 -2.53 -42.96 -24.36
CA SER A 182 -3.29 -41.70 -24.30
C SER A 182 -4.82 -41.87 -24.21
N THR A 183 -5.36 -43.03 -24.57
CA THR A 183 -6.81 -43.29 -24.67
C THR A 183 -7.28 -44.45 -23.81
N THR A 184 -6.40 -45.06 -23.00
CA THR A 184 -6.73 -46.32 -22.31
C THR A 184 -6.21 -46.33 -20.89
N LEU A 185 -7.12 -46.55 -19.95
CA LEU A 185 -6.82 -46.95 -18.58
C LEU A 185 -6.92 -48.46 -18.46
N THR A 186 -5.92 -49.08 -17.82
CA THR A 186 -5.96 -50.48 -17.43
C THR A 186 -6.03 -50.57 -15.91
N PHE A 187 -6.99 -51.34 -15.42
CA PHE A 187 -7.18 -51.66 -14.02
C PHE A 187 -6.87 -53.13 -13.78
N ALA A 188 -6.12 -53.43 -12.73
CA ALA A 188 -5.94 -54.80 -12.24
C ALA A 188 -6.18 -54.89 -10.72
N GLY A 189 -7.02 -55.81 -10.27
CA GLY A 189 -7.42 -55.92 -8.87
C GLY A 189 -8.51 -56.98 -8.61
N GLY A 190 -9.20 -56.88 -7.48
CA GLY A 190 -10.37 -57.70 -7.16
C GLY A 190 -11.63 -57.29 -7.95
N THR A 191 -12.67 -58.11 -7.88
CA THR A 191 -13.90 -57.99 -8.70
C THR A 191 -15.12 -57.50 -7.93
N ASP A 192 -15.08 -57.52 -6.59
CA ASP A 192 -16.31 -57.47 -5.80
C ASP A 192 -16.59 -56.09 -5.18
N TYR A 193 -16.19 -55.01 -5.87
CA TYR A 193 -16.34 -53.63 -5.41
C TYR A 193 -16.44 -52.62 -6.55
N GLN A 194 -16.96 -51.42 -6.26
CA GLN A 194 -16.96 -50.33 -7.24
C GLN A 194 -15.61 -49.62 -7.26
N VAL A 195 -15.17 -49.27 -8.46
CA VAL A 195 -13.97 -48.47 -8.73
C VAL A 195 -14.39 -47.14 -9.32
N ALA A 196 -14.06 -46.04 -8.63
CA ALA A 196 -14.12 -44.70 -9.16
C ALA A 196 -12.74 -44.29 -9.68
N TRP A 197 -12.71 -43.56 -10.80
CA TRP A 197 -11.45 -43.13 -11.40
C TRP A 197 -11.54 -41.72 -11.95
N GLN A 198 -10.40 -41.03 -11.99
CA GLN A 198 -10.22 -39.72 -12.59
C GLN A 198 -8.89 -39.65 -13.33
N VAL A 199 -8.89 -39.11 -14.55
CA VAL A 199 -7.66 -38.74 -15.28
C VAL A 199 -7.63 -37.22 -15.36
N ILE A 200 -6.55 -36.63 -14.87
CA ILE A 200 -6.35 -35.19 -14.87
C ILE A 200 -5.17 -34.90 -15.78
N GLU A 201 -5.39 -34.08 -16.80
CA GLU A 201 -4.37 -33.59 -17.72
C GLU A 201 -4.07 -32.11 -17.44
N PHE A 202 -2.79 -31.75 -17.43
CA PHE A 202 -2.32 -30.39 -17.28
C PHE A 202 -1.90 -29.79 -18.64
N TYR A 203 -1.92 -28.46 -18.77
CA TYR A 203 -1.54 -27.76 -20.01
C TYR A 203 -0.08 -27.94 -20.40
#